data_AF-D4MPY7-F1
#
_entry.id   AF-D4MPY7-F1
#
_cell.length_a   1.000
_cell.length_b   1.000
_cell.length_c   1.000
_cell.angle_alpha   90.00
_cell.angle_beta   90.00
_cell.angle_gamma   90.00
#
_symmetry.space_group_name_H-M   'P 1'
#
loop_
_entity.id
_entity.type
_entity.pdbx_description
1 polymer ?
#
loop_
_entity_poly.entity_id
_entity_poly.type
_entity_poly.pdbx_seq_one_letter_code
_entity_poly.pdbx_strand_id
1 'polypeptide(L)'
;MNQSICDHYTAILNTELITALGCTEPIAIAYAGATVRKVLGTMPDRCVTACSGNIIKNVKGVTVPNSGGMKGIDTAAVLGIVGGNPEKVLAVLEDVTAEQIEQTKRLTASGFCRCELVEGVENLYIVITACKGSDWAQVEIRNFHSNITKNHKKRPHPLCISKAGRHFLPGTVPVSGQIASERQRYPGLCRIGGA
;
A
#
# COMPACT_ATOMS: atom_id res chain seq x y z
N MET A 1 16.00 -8.09 -42.66
CA MET A 1 15.04 -8.01 -41.55
C MET A 1 14.48 -6.60 -41.54
N ASN A 2 13.16 -6.40 -41.47
CA ASN A 2 12.57 -5.06 -41.57
C ASN A 2 12.86 -4.30 -40.26
N GLN A 3 13.71 -3.27 -40.33
CA GLN A 3 14.20 -2.52 -39.16
C GLN A 3 13.04 -2.02 -38.27
N SER A 4 11.99 -1.50 -38.90
CA SER A 4 10.80 -0.97 -38.22
C SER A 4 10.04 -2.02 -37.41
N ILE A 5 10.03 -3.28 -37.87
CA ILE A 5 9.38 -4.39 -37.16
C ILE A 5 10.22 -4.80 -35.95
N CYS A 6 11.55 -4.84 -36.09
CA CYS A 6 12.46 -5.13 -34.98
C CYS A 6 12.40 -4.06 -33.89
N ASP A 7 12.30 -2.79 -34.27
CA ASP A 7 12.20 -1.68 -33.32
C ASP A 7 10.88 -1.76 -32.54
N HIS A 8 9.77 -2.12 -33.19
CA HIS A 8 8.49 -2.35 -32.50
C HIS A 8 8.55 -3.52 -31.51
N TYR A 9 9.10 -4.67 -31.91
CA TYR A 9 9.24 -5.80 -30.99
C TYR A 9 10.18 -5.47 -29.83
N THR A 10 11.27 -4.75 -30.07
CA THR A 10 12.21 -4.34 -29.05
C THR A 10 11.58 -3.36 -28.07
N ALA A 11 10.74 -2.44 -28.54
CA ALA A 11 10.00 -1.51 -27.69
C ALA A 11 8.99 -2.25 -26.78
N ILE A 12 8.24 -3.21 -27.34
CA ILE A 12 7.31 -4.04 -26.55
C ILE A 12 8.07 -4.85 -25.51
N LEU A 13 9.12 -5.57 -25.91
CA LEU A 13 9.92 -6.40 -25.01
C LEU A 13 10.60 -5.59 -23.92
N ASN A 14 11.14 -4.41 -24.22
CA ASN A 14 11.73 -3.56 -23.19
C ASN A 14 10.70 -3.11 -22.15
N THR A 15 9.50 -2.74 -22.57
CA THR A 15 8.42 -2.38 -21.65
C THR A 15 8.05 -3.56 -20.75
N GLU A 16 7.82 -4.75 -21.33
CA GLU A 16 7.47 -5.97 -20.59
C GLU A 16 8.60 -6.43 -19.64
N LEU A 17 9.85 -6.32 -20.07
CA LEU A 17 11.02 -6.69 -19.27
C LEU A 17 11.24 -5.71 -18.10
N ILE A 18 10.99 -4.41 -18.29
CA ILE A 18 11.05 -3.42 -17.20
C ILE A 18 9.98 -3.74 -16.14
N THR A 19 8.77 -4.12 -16.56
CA THR A 19 7.70 -4.56 -15.66
C THR A 19 8.08 -5.85 -14.91
N ALA A 20 8.87 -6.74 -15.52
CA ALA A 20 9.31 -8.00 -14.93
C ALA A 20 10.58 -7.90 -14.06
N LEU A 21 11.43 -6.88 -14.25
CA LEU A 21 12.74 -6.74 -13.58
C LEU A 21 12.74 -5.77 -12.39
N GLY A 22 11.65 -5.03 -12.16
CA GLY A 22 11.51 -4.12 -11.01
C GLY A 22 10.86 -4.79 -9.78
N CYS A 23 11.08 -4.24 -8.59
CA CYS A 23 10.41 -4.69 -7.36
C CYS A 23 8.88 -4.59 -7.55
N THR A 24 8.20 -5.72 -7.70
CA THR A 24 6.75 -5.79 -7.90
C THR A 24 5.99 -5.50 -6.60
N GLU A 25 6.65 -5.58 -5.44
CA GLU A 25 6.07 -5.30 -4.13
C GLU A 25 5.62 -3.84 -3.94
N PRO A 26 6.41 -2.78 -4.21
CA PRO A 26 5.91 -1.41 -4.16
C PRO A 26 4.77 -1.17 -5.16
N ILE A 27 4.79 -1.82 -6.32
CA ILE A 27 3.71 -1.75 -7.30
C ILE A 27 2.43 -2.39 -6.77
N ALA A 28 2.50 -3.55 -6.10
CA ALA A 28 1.33 -4.18 -5.48
C ALA A 28 0.71 -3.31 -4.38
N ILE A 29 1.53 -2.63 -3.58
CA ILE A 29 1.05 -1.67 -2.58
C ILE A 29 0.38 -0.47 -3.26
N ALA A 30 0.98 0.09 -4.31
CA ALA A 30 0.39 1.18 -5.08
C ALA A 30 -0.93 0.75 -5.74
N TYR A 31 -1.00 -0.48 -6.26
CA TYR A 31 -2.19 -1.07 -6.84
C TYR A 31 -3.33 -1.20 -5.82
N ALA A 32 -3.03 -1.69 -4.62
CA ALA A 32 -3.98 -1.69 -3.52
C ALA A 32 -4.44 -0.26 -3.17
N GLY A 33 -3.54 0.72 -3.21
CA GLY A 33 -3.81 2.13 -2.92
C GLY A 33 -4.77 2.76 -3.92
N ALA A 34 -4.51 2.56 -5.20
CA ALA A 34 -5.37 3.02 -6.29
C ALA A 34 -6.76 2.36 -6.22
N THR A 35 -6.78 1.05 -5.97
CA THR A 35 -8.03 0.29 -5.83
C THR A 35 -8.86 0.78 -4.64
N VAL A 36 -8.25 0.97 -3.46
CA VAL A 36 -9.00 1.41 -2.28
C VAL A 36 -9.56 2.81 -2.47
N ARG A 37 -8.83 3.70 -3.17
CA ARG A 37 -9.29 5.03 -3.55
C ARG A 37 -10.53 4.96 -4.46
N LYS A 38 -10.49 4.10 -5.49
CA LYS A 38 -11.62 3.86 -6.40
C LYS A 38 -12.85 3.38 -5.64
N VAL A 39 -12.66 2.46 -4.70
CA VAL A 39 -13.75 1.83 -3.93
C VAL A 39 -14.35 2.81 -2.93
N LEU A 40 -13.51 3.60 -2.26
CA LEU A 40 -13.97 4.68 -1.39
C LEU A 40 -14.75 5.73 -2.19
N GLY A 41 -14.33 5.98 -3.43
CA GLY A 41 -14.92 6.94 -4.37
C GLY A 41 -14.50 8.38 -4.12
N THR A 42 -13.61 8.64 -3.15
CA THR A 42 -13.22 10.00 -2.75
C THR A 42 -11.87 10.05 -2.05
N MET A 43 -11.33 11.28 -1.96
CA MET A 43 -10.22 11.80 -1.16
C MET A 43 -10.06 11.25 0.25
N PRO A 44 -9.39 10.12 0.59
CA PRO A 44 -9.34 9.73 1.99
C PRO A 44 -8.64 10.82 2.80
N ASP A 45 -9.01 10.94 4.07
CA ASP A 45 -8.36 11.83 5.04
C ASP A 45 -7.13 11.15 5.67
N ARG A 46 -7.10 9.81 5.65
CA ARG A 46 -6.05 8.96 6.20
C ARG A 46 -6.04 7.58 5.56
N CYS A 47 -4.91 6.91 5.66
CA CYS A 47 -4.69 5.55 5.18
C CYS A 47 -3.89 4.73 6.19
N VAL A 48 -4.19 3.43 6.28
CA VAL A 48 -3.34 2.46 6.97
C VAL A 48 -3.04 1.30 6.04
N THR A 49 -1.76 0.94 5.98
CA THR A 49 -1.22 -0.13 5.15
C THR A 49 -0.65 -1.23 6.05
N ALA A 50 -1.38 -2.33 6.19
CA ALA A 50 -0.93 -3.48 6.96
C ALA A 50 -0.32 -4.53 6.03
N CYS A 51 0.92 -4.94 6.27
CA CYS A 51 1.68 -5.80 5.38
C CYS A 51 2.34 -6.97 6.14
N SER A 52 2.62 -8.08 5.43
CA SER A 52 3.51 -9.13 5.97
C SER A 52 4.91 -8.58 6.22
N GLY A 53 5.65 -9.23 7.12
CA GLY A 53 7.05 -8.88 7.39
C GLY A 53 7.93 -8.95 6.14
N ASN A 54 7.64 -9.86 5.21
CA ASN A 54 8.39 -9.98 3.95
C ASN A 54 8.16 -8.78 3.04
N ILE A 55 6.92 -8.30 2.87
CA ILE A 55 6.63 -7.08 2.12
C ILE A 55 7.31 -5.87 2.78
N ILE A 56 7.24 -5.76 4.11
CA ILE A 56 7.88 -4.64 4.82
C ILE A 56 9.38 -4.62 4.58
N LYS A 57 10.04 -5.77 4.73
CA LYS A 57 11.49 -5.94 4.48
C LYS A 57 11.86 -5.56 3.04
N ASN A 58 11.09 -6.02 2.07
CA ASN A 58 11.41 -5.83 0.65
C ASN A 58 11.18 -4.38 0.18
N VAL A 59 10.21 -3.66 0.74
CA VAL A 59 9.83 -2.33 0.23
C VAL A 59 10.44 -1.18 1.00
N LYS A 60 10.76 -1.35 2.29
CA LYS A 60 11.19 -0.25 3.19
C LYS A 60 12.30 0.63 2.62
N GLY A 61 13.27 0.05 1.91
CA GLY A 61 14.40 0.78 1.31
C GLY A 61 14.33 0.96 -0.21
N VAL A 62 13.25 0.52 -0.86
CA VAL A 62 13.13 0.46 -2.31
C VAL A 62 12.51 1.75 -2.86
N THR A 63 13.07 2.23 -3.97
CA THR A 63 12.51 3.35 -4.73
C THR A 63 11.22 2.93 -5.40
N VAL A 64 10.15 3.69 -5.16
CA VAL A 64 8.86 3.47 -5.81
C VAL A 64 8.96 3.96 -7.26
N PRO A 65 8.58 3.16 -8.27
CA PRO A 65 8.59 3.58 -9.67
C PRO A 65 7.75 4.86 -9.88
N ASN A 66 8.19 5.72 -10.79
CA ASN A 66 7.51 6.99 -11.15
C ASN A 66 7.19 7.93 -9.96
N SER A 67 7.91 7.77 -8.84
CA SER A 67 7.69 8.57 -7.62
C SER A 67 8.61 9.78 -7.50
N GLY A 68 9.45 10.07 -8.51
CA GLY A 68 10.48 11.11 -8.39
C GLY A 68 11.55 10.81 -7.34
N GLY A 69 11.86 9.52 -7.11
CA GLY A 69 12.93 9.07 -6.21
C GLY A 69 12.51 8.78 -4.77
N MET A 70 11.22 8.87 -4.44
CA MET A 70 10.71 8.53 -3.12
C MET A 70 10.78 7.01 -2.86
N LYS A 71 10.82 6.62 -1.59
CA LYS A 71 11.06 5.24 -1.15
C LYS A 71 10.08 4.80 -0.08
N GLY A 72 9.85 3.50 -0.02
CA GLY A 72 9.14 2.89 1.09
C GLY A 72 7.63 2.70 0.87
N ILE A 73 7.02 2.08 1.87
CA ILE A 73 5.65 1.55 1.83
C ILE A 73 4.62 2.67 1.83
N ASP A 74 4.82 3.67 2.69
CA ASP A 74 3.91 4.81 2.80
C ASP A 74 3.86 5.57 1.47
N THR A 75 5.02 5.82 0.86
CA THR A 75 5.09 6.40 -0.48
C THR A 75 4.33 5.56 -1.51
N ALA A 76 4.54 4.25 -1.56
CA ALA A 76 3.87 3.38 -2.52
C ALA A 76 2.35 3.45 -2.38
N ALA A 77 1.84 3.35 -1.15
CA ALA A 77 0.41 3.42 -0.86
C ALA A 77 -0.17 4.80 -1.20
N VAL A 78 0.48 5.88 -0.77
CA VAL A 78 0.00 7.25 -1.00
C VAL A 78 0.03 7.60 -2.47
N LEU A 79 1.09 7.25 -3.20
CA LEU A 79 1.20 7.53 -4.63
C LEU A 79 0.11 6.80 -5.41
N GLY A 80 -0.15 5.54 -5.07
CA GLY A 80 -1.28 4.78 -5.61
C GLY A 80 -2.63 5.45 -5.35
N ILE A 81 -2.87 5.96 -4.14
CA ILE A 81 -4.11 6.67 -3.78
C ILE A 81 -4.28 8.00 -4.52
N VAL A 82 -3.18 8.73 -4.71
CA VAL A 82 -3.20 10.09 -5.28
C VAL A 82 -3.30 10.06 -6.80
N GLY A 83 -2.48 9.25 -7.46
CA GLY A 83 -2.33 9.26 -8.92
C GLY A 83 -2.33 7.90 -9.59
N GLY A 84 -2.45 6.80 -8.85
CA GLY A 84 -2.47 5.48 -9.43
C GLY A 84 -3.74 5.17 -10.23
N ASN A 85 -3.58 4.51 -11.37
CA ASN A 85 -4.67 4.00 -12.20
C ASN A 85 -4.89 2.49 -11.96
N PRO A 86 -5.94 2.08 -11.22
CA PRO A 86 -6.14 0.67 -10.89
C PRO A 86 -6.47 -0.20 -12.12
N GLU A 87 -6.87 0.38 -13.26
CA GLU A 87 -7.10 -0.42 -14.48
C GLU A 87 -5.80 -0.92 -15.12
N LYS A 88 -4.67 -0.29 -14.79
CA LYS A 88 -3.35 -0.63 -15.34
C LYS A 88 -2.59 -1.69 -14.53
N VAL A 89 -3.13 -2.15 -13.40
CA VAL A 89 -2.57 -3.23 -12.56
C VAL A 89 -1.09 -3.04 -12.22
N LEU A 90 -0.16 -3.69 -12.94
CA LEU A 90 1.29 -3.57 -12.71
C LEU A 90 1.88 -2.26 -13.25
N ALA A 91 1.18 -1.62 -14.19
CA ALA A 91 1.48 -0.28 -14.69
C ALA A 91 0.65 0.81 -13.97
N VAL A 92 0.16 0.54 -12.75
CA VAL A 92 -0.68 1.47 -11.96
C VAL A 92 -0.10 2.87 -11.81
N LEU A 93 1.23 3.03 -11.84
CA LEU A 93 1.91 4.32 -11.67
C LEU A 93 2.37 4.97 -12.99
N GLU A 94 2.00 4.43 -14.15
CA GLU A 94 2.48 4.92 -15.45
C GLU A 94 2.03 6.35 -15.77
N ASP A 95 0.80 6.70 -15.41
CA ASP A 95 0.17 8.00 -15.74
C ASP A 95 0.37 9.07 -14.65
N VAL A 96 1.23 8.81 -13.68
CA VAL A 96 1.43 9.71 -12.53
C VAL A 96 2.07 11.03 -12.99
N THR A 97 1.46 12.15 -12.59
CA THR A 97 1.93 13.50 -12.94
C THR A 97 2.87 14.09 -11.88
N ALA A 98 3.64 15.11 -12.27
CA ALA A 98 4.51 15.84 -11.33
C ALA A 98 3.74 16.47 -10.15
N GLU A 99 2.52 16.96 -10.40
CA GLU A 99 1.65 17.52 -9.36
C GLU A 99 1.23 16.46 -8.33
N GLN A 100 0.92 15.26 -8.79
CA GLN A 100 0.57 14.11 -7.94
C GLN A 100 1.78 13.62 -7.13
N ILE A 101 2.98 13.68 -7.71
CA ILE A 101 4.24 13.40 -6.99
C ILE A 101 4.44 14.40 -5.85
N GLU A 102 4.27 15.70 -6.11
CA GLU A 102 4.38 16.74 -5.08
C GLU A 102 3.30 16.63 -4.00
N GLN A 103 2.06 16.30 -4.38
CA GLN A 103 0.99 16.01 -3.42
C GLN A 103 1.34 14.80 -2.55
N THR A 104 1.89 13.74 -3.14
CA THR A 104 2.32 12.53 -2.43
C THR A 104 3.42 12.84 -1.41
N LYS A 105 4.40 13.68 -1.77
CA LYS A 105 5.45 14.14 -0.84
C LYS A 105 4.84 14.84 0.38
N ARG A 106 3.91 15.77 0.16
CA ARG A 106 3.23 16.50 1.24
C ARG A 106 2.44 15.58 2.17
N LEU A 107 1.65 14.66 1.61
CA LEU A 107 0.83 13.73 2.39
C LEU A 107 1.70 12.72 3.17
N THR A 108 2.77 12.22 2.57
CA THR A 108 3.69 11.31 3.26
C THR A 108 4.37 12.04 4.44
N ALA A 109 4.81 13.28 4.23
CA ALA A 109 5.42 14.10 5.29
C ALA A 109 4.44 14.45 6.43
N SER A 110 3.13 14.55 6.14
CA SER A 110 2.11 14.82 7.15
C SER A 110 1.65 13.58 7.94
N GLY A 111 2.22 12.40 7.67
CA GLY A 111 1.80 11.14 8.30
C GLY A 111 0.41 10.65 7.85
N PHE A 112 0.01 10.97 6.61
CA PHE A 112 -1.26 10.55 6.03
C PHE A 112 -1.46 9.03 6.01
N CYS A 113 -0.37 8.30 5.74
CA CYS A 113 -0.32 6.85 5.71
C CYS A 113 0.57 6.35 6.84
N ARG A 114 0.19 5.23 7.44
CA ARG A 114 1.01 4.50 8.39
C ARG A 114 1.07 3.03 7.99
N CYS A 115 2.27 2.46 8.03
CA CYS A 115 2.47 1.03 7.87
C CYS A 115 2.39 0.27 9.21
N GLU A 116 1.77 -0.92 9.18
CA GLU A 116 1.72 -1.86 10.30
C GLU A 116 2.12 -3.28 9.86
N LEU A 117 2.75 -4.01 10.78
CA LEU A 117 3.14 -5.41 10.57
C LEU A 117 1.97 -6.34 10.88
N VAL A 118 1.75 -7.32 10.01
CA VAL A 118 0.87 -8.45 10.24
C VAL A 118 1.71 -9.71 10.37
N GLU A 119 1.55 -10.40 11.49
CA GLU A 119 2.24 -11.66 11.78
C GLU A 119 1.31 -12.86 11.45
N GLY A 120 1.92 -14.03 11.20
CA GLY A 120 1.16 -15.26 10.94
C GLY A 120 0.39 -15.30 9.61
N VAL A 121 0.75 -14.44 8.65
CA VAL A 121 0.15 -14.37 7.30
C VAL A 121 1.11 -14.83 6.22
N GLU A 122 0.59 -14.97 5.01
CA GLU A 122 1.35 -15.38 3.83
C GLU A 122 2.48 -14.37 3.48
N ASN A 123 3.51 -14.82 2.77
CA ASN A 123 4.66 -13.98 2.40
C ASN A 123 4.26 -12.72 1.62
N LEU A 124 3.24 -12.82 0.76
CA LEU A 124 2.65 -11.69 0.07
C LEU A 124 1.26 -11.45 0.67
N TYR A 125 1.21 -10.48 1.57
CA TYR A 125 -0.02 -10.04 2.23
C TYR A 125 0.02 -8.52 2.37
N ILE A 126 -0.99 -7.85 1.80
CA ILE A 126 -1.14 -6.40 1.84
C ILE A 126 -2.61 -6.09 2.10
N VAL A 127 -2.89 -5.27 3.10
CA VAL A 127 -4.22 -4.70 3.35
C VAL A 127 -4.09 -3.19 3.41
N ILE A 128 -4.84 -2.49 2.58
CA ILE A 128 -4.95 -1.04 2.66
C ILE A 128 -6.36 -0.67 3.09
N THR A 129 -6.43 0.14 4.14
CA THR A 129 -7.68 0.70 4.65
C THR A 129 -7.63 2.21 4.54
N ALA A 130 -8.61 2.80 3.85
CA ALA A 130 -8.69 4.24 3.63
C ALA A 130 -10.01 4.79 4.21
N CYS A 131 -9.94 5.93 4.90
CA CYS A 131 -11.08 6.51 5.61
C CYS A 131 -11.40 7.93 5.10
N LYS A 132 -12.69 8.26 4.98
CA LYS A 132 -13.19 9.63 4.77
C LYS A 132 -14.30 9.93 5.77
N GLY A 133 -14.09 10.85 6.71
CA GLY A 133 -15.10 11.11 7.74
C GLY A 133 -15.48 9.82 8.48
N SER A 134 -16.74 9.35 8.35
CA SER A 134 -17.23 8.07 8.90
C SER A 134 -17.18 6.89 7.91
N ASP A 135 -16.91 7.15 6.64
CA ASP A 135 -16.80 6.15 5.59
C ASP A 135 -15.42 5.51 5.58
N TRP A 136 -15.36 4.26 5.11
CA TRP A 136 -14.10 3.60 4.79
C TRP A 136 -14.26 2.57 3.69
N ALA A 137 -13.13 2.27 3.07
CA ALA A 137 -12.95 1.15 2.17
C ALA A 137 -11.70 0.37 2.56
N GLN A 138 -11.69 -0.92 2.20
CA GLN A 138 -10.54 -1.78 2.39
C GLN A 138 -10.35 -2.71 1.20
N VAL A 139 -9.08 -2.88 0.84
CA VAL A 139 -8.61 -3.79 -0.19
C VAL A 139 -7.57 -4.71 0.42
N GLU A 140 -7.67 -6.01 0.12
CA GLU A 140 -6.74 -7.05 0.54
C GLU A 140 -6.14 -7.75 -0.69
N ILE A 141 -4.82 -7.82 -0.76
CA ILE A 141 -4.06 -8.58 -1.75
C ILE A 141 -3.33 -9.73 -1.05
N ARG A 142 -3.46 -10.94 -1.61
CA ARG A 142 -2.80 -12.15 -1.08
C ARG A 142 -2.19 -12.99 -2.19
N ASN A 143 -1.10 -13.67 -1.86
CA ASN A 143 -0.39 -14.68 -2.67
C ASN A 143 0.28 -14.15 -3.95
N PHE A 144 -0.44 -13.35 -4.76
CA PHE A 144 0.07 -12.74 -6.00
C PHE A 144 -0.10 -11.22 -5.97
N HIS A 145 0.82 -10.49 -6.59
CA HIS A 145 0.93 -9.02 -6.55
C HIS A 145 -0.31 -8.27 -7.07
N SER A 146 -1.12 -8.90 -7.93
CA SER A 146 -2.37 -8.34 -8.49
C SER A 146 -3.64 -8.99 -7.96
N ASN A 147 -3.53 -10.01 -7.09
CA ASN A 147 -4.68 -10.82 -6.68
C ASN A 147 -5.42 -10.16 -5.50
N ILE A 148 -6.43 -9.34 -5.83
CA ILE A 148 -7.34 -8.77 -4.85
C ILE A 148 -8.32 -9.86 -4.37
N THR A 149 -8.23 -10.19 -3.09
CA THR A 149 -9.06 -11.23 -2.45
C THR A 149 -10.25 -10.66 -1.69
N LYS A 150 -10.15 -9.41 -1.21
CA LYS A 150 -11.27 -8.66 -0.64
C LYS A 150 -11.25 -7.23 -1.11
N ASN A 151 -12.42 -6.70 -1.42
CA ASN A 151 -12.61 -5.31 -1.76
C ASN A 151 -14.00 -4.86 -1.34
N HIS A 152 -14.11 -3.97 -0.36
CA HIS A 152 -15.40 -3.52 0.13
C HIS A 152 -15.38 -2.09 0.69
N LYS A 153 -16.55 -1.45 0.64
CA LYS A 153 -16.86 -0.18 1.31
C LYS A 153 -17.93 -0.43 2.36
N LYS A 154 -17.79 0.15 3.55
CA LYS A 154 -18.78 0.03 4.64
C LYS A 154 -19.05 1.40 5.27
N ARG A 155 -20.25 1.54 5.83
CA ARG A 155 -20.68 2.68 6.65
C ARG A 155 -21.41 2.15 7.89
N PRO A 156 -21.24 2.76 9.09
CA PRO A 156 -20.10 3.53 9.59
C PRO A 156 -19.04 2.62 10.25
N HIS A 157 -17.77 3.07 10.36
CA HIS A 157 -16.73 2.35 11.11
C HIS A 157 -16.29 3.08 12.38
N PRO A 158 -16.15 2.39 13.52
CA PRO A 158 -15.55 2.97 14.72
C PRO A 158 -14.10 3.47 14.51
N LEU A 159 -13.32 2.84 13.61
CA LEU A 159 -11.93 3.23 13.33
C LEU A 159 -11.81 4.58 12.59
N CYS A 160 -12.88 5.07 11.99
CA CYS A 160 -12.88 6.35 11.27
C CYS A 160 -13.05 7.56 12.19
N ILE A 161 -13.23 7.38 13.51
CA ILE A 161 -13.68 8.45 14.42
C ILE A 161 -12.56 8.98 15.33
N SER A 162 -11.43 8.28 15.49
CA SER A 162 -10.37 8.76 16.40
C SER A 162 -9.29 9.58 15.67
N LYS A 163 -9.08 10.84 16.07
CA LYS A 163 -7.99 11.73 15.63
C LYS A 163 -6.62 11.34 16.21
N ALA A 164 -6.51 10.22 16.93
CA ALA A 164 -5.31 9.88 17.71
C ALA A 164 -4.84 8.46 17.37
N GLY A 165 -3.56 8.34 16.99
CA GLY A 165 -2.90 7.09 16.61
C GLY A 165 -2.99 5.98 17.66
N ARG A 166 -4.08 5.20 17.60
CA ARG A 166 -4.17 3.87 18.22
C ARG A 166 -4.12 2.83 17.12
N HIS A 167 -3.34 1.78 17.39
CA HIS A 167 -2.99 0.71 16.45
C HIS A 167 -4.23 0.20 15.72
N PHE A 168 -4.14 0.15 14.40
CA PHE A 168 -5.04 -0.70 13.63
C PHE A 168 -4.65 -2.14 14.01
N LEU A 169 -5.62 -2.96 14.39
CA LEU A 169 -5.37 -4.39 14.54
C LEU A 169 -5.52 -4.99 13.15
N PRO A 170 -4.47 -5.59 12.56
CA PRO A 170 -4.67 -6.36 11.35
C PRO A 170 -5.46 -7.62 11.73
N GLY A 171 -6.75 -7.66 11.37
CA GLY A 171 -7.54 -8.89 11.45
C GLY A 171 -8.88 -8.86 12.19
N THR A 172 -9.38 -7.74 12.73
CA THR A 172 -10.70 -7.74 13.40
C THR A 172 -11.83 -7.31 12.46
N VAL A 173 -12.23 -8.22 11.57
CA VAL A 173 -13.67 -8.36 11.28
C VAL A 173 -14.24 -9.10 12.49
N PRO A 174 -15.24 -8.58 13.22
CA PRO A 174 -15.80 -9.33 14.35
C PRO A 174 -16.49 -10.57 13.80
N VAL A 175 -15.83 -11.72 13.93
CA VAL A 175 -16.54 -12.98 14.15
C VAL A 175 -16.99 -12.90 15.60
N SER A 176 -18.28 -13.07 15.81
CA SER A 176 -18.97 -13.07 17.10
C SER A 176 -18.12 -13.62 18.25
N GLY A 177 -17.89 -12.78 19.27
CA GLY A 177 -17.49 -13.22 20.61
C GLY A 177 -16.06 -12.87 21.02
N GLN A 178 -15.99 -12.27 22.22
CA GLN A 178 -14.84 -12.15 23.13
C GLN A 178 -13.97 -10.90 23.05
N ILE A 179 -14.03 -10.18 24.17
CA ILE A 179 -13.23 -9.02 24.58
C ILE A 179 -11.97 -9.58 25.27
N ALA A 180 -10.77 -9.12 24.92
CA ALA A 180 -9.58 -9.30 25.77
C ALA A 180 -8.50 -8.22 25.56
N SER A 181 -8.28 -7.47 26.65
CA SER A 181 -7.10 -6.77 27.19
C SER A 181 -5.92 -6.30 26.31
N GLU A 182 -5.62 -5.01 26.49
CA GLU A 182 -4.40 -4.27 26.14
C GLU A 182 -3.08 -4.88 26.66
N ARG A 183 -2.02 -4.86 25.82
CA ARG A 183 -0.64 -4.43 26.20
C ARG A 183 0.31 -4.45 24.99
N GLN A 184 1.36 -3.62 25.11
CA GLN A 184 2.58 -3.50 24.30
C GLN A 184 2.56 -2.65 23.02
N ARG A 185 2.72 -1.34 23.25
CA ARG A 185 3.52 -0.46 22.40
C ARG A 185 5.00 -0.65 22.75
N TYR A 186 5.84 -0.79 21.73
CA TYR A 186 7.30 -0.85 21.78
C TYR A 186 7.94 0.17 22.75
N PRO A 187 8.66 -0.27 23.79
CA PRO A 187 9.67 0.53 24.46
C PRO A 187 11.08 0.08 24.05
N GLY A 188 11.91 1.04 23.67
CA GLY A 188 13.37 1.01 23.91
C GLY A 188 14.17 -0.19 23.41
N LEU A 189 14.80 -0.03 22.25
CA LEU A 189 16.18 -0.50 22.10
C LEU A 189 17.03 0.21 23.16
N CYS A 190 17.33 -0.47 24.26
CA CYS A 190 18.45 -0.11 25.14
C CYS A 190 19.09 -1.39 25.69
N ARG A 191 20.42 -1.32 25.79
CA ARG A 191 21.44 -2.33 26.19
C ARG A 191 21.01 -3.18 27.39
N ILE A 192 21.47 -4.42 27.62
CA ILE A 192 22.76 -4.94 28.19
C ILE A 192 22.66 -6.50 28.07
N GLY A 193 23.65 -7.30 27.67
CA GLY A 193 24.84 -7.73 28.42
C GLY A 193 24.62 -9.04 29.23
N GLY A 194 25.25 -10.15 28.81
CA GLY A 194 25.75 -11.23 29.68
C GLY A 194 24.85 -12.45 30.01
N ALA A 195 25.20 -13.59 29.44
CA ALA A 195 25.51 -14.86 30.12
C ALA A 195 26.30 -15.76 29.16
#